data_AF-A0A0S8HK82-F1
#
_entry.id   AF-A0A0S8HK82-F1
#
_cell.length_a   1.000
_cell.length_b   1.000
_cell.length_c   1.000
_cell.angle_alpha   90.00
_cell.angle_beta   90.00
_cell.angle_gamma   90.00
#
_symmetry.space_group_name_H-M   'P 1'
#
loop_
_entity.id
_entity.type
_entity.pdbx_description
1 polymer ?
#
loop_
_entity_poly.entity_id
_entity_poly.type
_entity_poly.pdbx_seq_one_letter_code
_entity_poly.pdbx_strand_id
1 'polypeptide(L)'
;MNMKKSQTNRRNFLKNTTLGIMGAGMISASKFSAYPKQDEDEHQEMPVVKEYRTLGRTGFKVSDISSGSPRSEAVLRALLQSGVNFIDTGEAYDNGNNEVMIGKVLKDFDRNGIFINSKLYSEEKKFNGTEDVLNRVRKALERLQTDYIDCVQIHEVTKTDDLKEENFHAAMEQLKAEGRVRFTGVSCHGSAHFADPEETIDKVLLAAVNDGRFDVFLMTYNFMNAPLADPVLEACEKKGIGTAIMKSNPVMIYEILDGYVKRMEERGDTIPDYYKTFHDKYLRQNEYAKDFFSNYHYKSSEELIEAAQLFVLSNPKAHTTCIDFRNFTDIENLLKLSGRKLESSQAILLDHYKEKFGYLNCRIGCNICAGACPYFMPVSTLMRYQYYFHIKGDQKYAMELYQKLGHARPDVCQTCPGYCEDACPFGVAVKGLLAMVKEDLELKA
;
A
#
# COMPACT_ATOMS: atom_id res chain seq x y z
N MET A 1 -26.83 -35.49 41.02
CA MET A 1 -25.44 -35.97 41.22
C MET A 1 -24.54 -35.23 40.24
N ASN A 2 -23.58 -34.49 40.80
CA ASN A 2 -22.69 -33.55 40.13
C ASN A 2 -21.66 -34.25 39.24
N MET A 3 -21.50 -33.80 37.99
CA MET A 3 -20.24 -33.95 37.24
C MET A 3 -19.51 -32.61 37.24
N LYS A 4 -18.52 -32.47 38.12
CA LYS A 4 -17.54 -31.37 38.09
C LYS A 4 -16.39 -31.75 37.15
N LYS A 5 -16.09 -30.81 36.23
CA LYS A 5 -14.91 -30.78 35.36
C LYS A 5 -13.62 -30.85 36.19
N SER A 6 -12.65 -31.66 35.75
CA SER A 6 -11.27 -31.66 36.25
C SER A 6 -10.38 -30.93 35.25
N GLN A 7 -9.71 -29.87 35.71
CA GLN A 7 -8.75 -29.04 34.98
C GLN A 7 -7.41 -29.77 34.87
N THR A 8 -6.91 -29.98 33.65
CA THR A 8 -5.53 -30.42 33.41
C THR A 8 -4.60 -29.20 33.39
N ASN A 9 -3.70 -29.13 34.37
CA ASN A 9 -2.70 -28.08 34.51
C ASN A 9 -1.38 -28.48 33.82
N ARG A 10 -0.77 -27.55 33.08
CA ARG A 10 0.40 -27.71 32.18
C ARG A 10 1.70 -28.21 32.85
N ARG A 11 1.73 -28.45 34.16
CA ARG A 11 2.94 -28.82 34.93
C ARG A 11 3.21 -30.32 35.08
N ASN A 12 2.30 -31.22 34.69
CA ASN A 12 2.47 -32.67 34.86
C ASN A 12 2.91 -33.44 33.60
N PHE A 13 3.07 -32.78 32.44
CA PHE A 13 3.44 -33.45 31.20
C PHE A 13 4.97 -33.63 31.02
N LEU A 14 5.79 -32.85 31.72
CA LEU A 14 7.26 -32.84 31.55
C LEU A 14 8.04 -33.76 32.51
N LYS A 15 7.36 -34.52 33.38
CA LYS A 15 8.03 -35.37 34.39
C LYS A 15 8.09 -36.87 34.08
N ASN A 16 7.49 -37.34 32.99
CA ASN A 16 7.35 -38.78 32.71
C ASN A 16 8.13 -39.31 31.49
N THR A 17 9.12 -38.58 30.97
CA THR A 17 9.87 -39.01 29.76
C THR A 17 11.34 -39.37 30.00
N THR A 18 11.71 -39.78 31.21
CA THR A 18 13.05 -40.30 31.52
C THR A 18 12.96 -41.61 32.26
N LEU A 19 12.70 -42.71 31.53
CA LEU A 19 13.16 -44.07 31.85
C LEU A 19 12.52 -45.08 30.88
N GLY A 20 13.33 -45.66 29.99
CA GLY A 20 12.95 -46.88 29.28
C GLY A 20 13.48 -46.98 27.85
N ILE A 21 14.71 -47.49 27.71
CA ILE A 21 15.03 -48.75 26.99
C ILE A 21 16.57 -48.87 26.98
N MET A 22 17.08 -49.76 27.84
CA MET A 22 18.34 -50.44 27.62
C MET A 22 18.03 -51.65 26.72
N GLY A 23 18.60 -51.70 25.53
CA GLY A 23 18.52 -52.83 24.60
C GLY A 23 19.70 -52.77 23.64
N ALA A 24 20.58 -53.78 23.73
CA ALA A 24 21.89 -53.82 23.11
C ALA A 24 21.86 -53.86 21.57
N GLY A 25 22.73 -53.07 20.94
CA GLY A 25 23.07 -53.18 19.52
C GLY A 25 24.23 -52.25 19.20
N MET A 26 25.45 -52.79 19.14
CA MET A 26 26.64 -52.04 18.76
C MET A 26 26.50 -51.55 17.31
N ILE A 27 26.38 -50.24 17.12
CA ILE A 27 26.67 -49.59 15.84
C ILE A 27 27.67 -48.48 16.10
N SER A 28 28.79 -48.59 15.39
CA SER A 28 29.95 -47.71 15.33
C SER A 28 29.64 -46.23 15.54
N ALA A 29 30.34 -45.63 16.51
CA ALA A 29 30.41 -44.20 16.70
C ALA A 29 31.08 -43.54 15.49
N SER A 30 30.27 -42.96 14.60
CA SER A 30 30.78 -42.07 13.56
C SER A 30 29.79 -40.95 13.29
N LYS A 31 30.20 -39.74 13.69
CA LYS A 31 29.71 -38.41 13.26
C LYS A 31 28.24 -38.09 13.54
N PHE A 32 27.93 -37.81 14.80
CA PHE A 32 26.99 -36.72 15.09
C PHE A 32 27.81 -35.46 15.32
N SER A 33 27.86 -34.61 14.29
CA SER A 33 28.35 -33.25 14.40
C SER A 33 27.56 -32.56 15.51
N ALA A 34 28.26 -32.06 16.53
CA ALA A 34 27.66 -31.11 17.45
C ALA A 34 27.11 -29.95 16.62
N TYR A 35 25.82 -29.67 16.75
CA TYR A 35 25.27 -28.41 16.27
C TYR A 35 26.02 -27.29 17.02
N PRO A 36 26.59 -26.30 16.32
CA PRO A 36 27.14 -25.15 17.01
C PRO A 36 25.99 -24.51 17.80
N LYS A 37 26.22 -24.26 19.09
CA LYS A 37 25.36 -23.38 19.87
C LYS A 37 25.31 -22.06 19.09
N GLN A 38 24.13 -21.71 18.58
CA GLN A 38 23.89 -20.32 18.19
C GLN A 38 24.15 -19.49 19.44
N ASP A 39 25.03 -18.51 19.30
CA ASP A 39 25.18 -17.44 20.26
C ASP A 39 23.78 -16.89 20.57
N GLU A 40 23.53 -16.62 21.86
CA GLU A 40 22.30 -15.97 22.30
C GLU A 40 22.19 -14.64 21.53
N ASP A 41 21.28 -14.60 20.54
CA ASP A 41 21.04 -13.45 19.68
C ASP A 41 20.96 -12.18 20.54
N GLU A 42 21.80 -11.20 20.23
CA GLU A 42 21.54 -9.81 20.59
C GLU A 42 20.08 -9.52 20.20
N HIS A 43 19.20 -9.34 21.19
CA HIS A 43 17.87 -8.80 20.93
C HIS A 43 18.07 -7.40 20.36
N GLN A 44 18.16 -7.28 19.04
CA GLN A 44 18.25 -6.02 18.35
C GLN A 44 17.01 -5.21 18.72
N GLU A 45 17.19 -4.11 19.43
CA GLU A 45 16.07 -3.26 19.84
C GLU A 45 15.31 -2.81 18.59
N MET A 46 13.97 -2.93 18.65
CA MET A 46 13.07 -2.49 17.59
C MET A 46 13.37 -1.03 17.22
N PRO A 47 13.58 -0.67 15.93
CA PRO A 47 13.73 0.72 15.54
C PRO A 47 12.53 1.57 15.98
N VAL A 48 12.81 2.83 16.33
CA VAL A 48 11.81 3.80 16.77
C VAL A 48 11.76 5.00 15.83
N VAL A 49 10.59 5.65 15.77
CA VAL A 49 10.38 6.91 15.03
C VAL A 49 11.39 7.96 15.50
N LYS A 50 12.00 8.66 14.55
CA LYS A 50 12.98 9.73 14.78
C LYS A 50 12.51 11.11 14.33
N GLU A 51 11.46 11.20 13.51
CA GLU A 51 10.94 12.48 13.00
C GLU A 51 9.41 12.57 13.13
N TYR A 52 8.95 13.72 13.64
CA TYR A 52 7.54 14.09 13.69
C TYR A 52 7.31 15.43 12.97
N ARG A 53 6.25 15.51 12.16
CA ARG A 53 5.89 16.68 11.35
C ARG A 53 4.52 17.22 11.76
N THR A 54 4.33 18.54 11.70
CA THR A 54 2.98 19.09 11.89
C THR A 54 2.12 18.73 10.68
N LEU A 55 1.03 18.00 10.88
CA LEU A 55 0.14 17.58 9.79
C LEU A 55 -0.73 18.75 9.32
N GLY A 56 -0.20 19.58 8.42
CA GLY A 56 -0.88 20.77 7.91
C GLY A 56 -1.47 21.65 9.03
N ARG A 57 -2.70 22.12 8.83
CA ARG A 57 -3.44 22.98 9.76
C ARG A 57 -4.10 22.23 10.92
N THR A 58 -3.97 20.91 10.98
CA THR A 58 -4.54 20.12 12.09
C THR A 58 -3.84 20.41 13.42
N GLY A 59 -2.58 20.87 13.37
CA GLY A 59 -1.72 21.07 14.54
C GLY A 59 -1.18 19.77 15.14
N PHE A 60 -1.61 18.59 14.67
CA PHE A 60 -1.13 17.31 15.18
C PHE A 60 0.30 17.03 14.72
N LYS A 61 1.15 16.50 15.61
CA LYS A 61 2.51 16.08 15.28
C LYS A 61 2.51 14.61 14.88
N VAL A 62 2.51 14.34 13.58
CA VAL A 62 2.47 12.99 13.01
C VAL A 62 3.87 12.43 12.81
N SER A 63 4.07 11.14 13.07
CA SER A 63 5.29 10.42 12.70
C SER A 63 5.48 10.42 11.18
N ASP A 64 6.70 10.60 10.70
CA ASP A 64 7.02 10.62 9.26
C ASP A 64 6.71 9.29 8.53
N ILE A 65 6.59 8.20 9.31
CA ILE A 65 6.10 6.89 8.87
C ILE A 65 4.84 6.53 9.66
N SER A 66 3.80 6.04 8.99
CA SER A 66 2.50 5.70 9.56
C SER A 66 2.00 4.31 9.17
N SER A 67 1.01 3.82 9.91
CA SER A 67 0.44 2.49 9.71
C SER A 67 -0.74 2.53 8.75
N GLY A 68 -0.57 1.94 7.56
CA GLY A 68 -1.62 1.67 6.58
C GLY A 68 -2.34 0.35 6.87
N SER A 69 -3.68 0.41 6.98
CA SER A 69 -4.59 -0.75 7.08
C SER A 69 -4.00 -1.94 7.89
N PRO A 70 -3.60 -1.73 9.16
CA PRO A 70 -2.88 -2.74 9.92
C PRO A 70 -3.73 -4.02 10.03
N ARG A 71 -3.13 -5.19 9.82
CA ARG A 71 -3.86 -6.49 9.82
C ARG A 71 -3.49 -7.43 10.96
N SER A 72 -2.60 -7.00 11.85
CA SER A 72 -2.13 -7.78 12.99
C SER A 72 -2.11 -6.91 14.24
N GLU A 73 -2.78 -7.37 15.30
CA GLU A 73 -2.78 -6.70 16.61
C GLU A 73 -1.34 -6.57 17.15
N ALA A 74 -0.50 -7.60 16.95
CA ALA A 74 0.89 -7.61 17.42
C ALA A 74 1.77 -6.60 16.67
N VAL A 75 1.63 -6.52 15.35
CA VAL A 75 2.38 -5.57 14.52
C VAL A 75 1.96 -4.14 14.85
N LEU A 76 0.65 -3.88 14.97
CA LEU A 76 0.15 -2.55 15.32
C LEU A 76 0.64 -2.11 16.72
N ARG A 77 0.61 -3.01 17.71
CA ARG A 77 1.16 -2.73 19.04
C ARG A 77 2.64 -2.35 18.98
N ALA A 78 3.44 -3.11 18.23
CA ALA A 78 4.86 -2.84 18.08
C ALA A 78 5.12 -1.48 17.40
N LEU A 79 4.36 -1.14 16.36
CA LEU A 79 4.45 0.17 15.70
C LEU A 79 4.14 1.32 16.66
N LEU A 80 3.03 1.23 17.40
CA LEU A 80 2.63 2.26 18.36
C LEU A 80 3.64 2.39 19.51
N GLN A 81 4.18 1.27 20.02
CA GLN A 81 5.27 1.27 21.00
C GLN A 81 6.55 1.89 20.46
N SER A 82 6.79 1.77 19.15
CA SER A 82 7.95 2.36 18.46
C SER A 82 7.74 3.84 18.08
N GLY A 83 6.63 4.45 18.50
CA GLY A 83 6.34 5.87 18.33
C GLY A 83 5.54 6.24 17.08
N VAL A 84 5.12 5.26 16.27
CA VAL A 84 4.17 5.52 15.16
C VAL A 84 2.85 6.00 15.74
N ASN A 85 2.29 7.07 15.19
CA ASN A 85 1.11 7.70 15.80
C ASN A 85 0.01 8.12 14.82
N PHE A 86 0.04 7.59 13.60
CA PHE A 86 -1.05 7.74 12.63
C PHE A 86 -1.46 6.37 12.11
N ILE A 87 -2.77 6.11 12.17
CA ILE A 87 -3.39 4.85 11.74
C ILE A 87 -4.41 5.17 10.65
N ASP A 88 -4.22 4.58 9.48
CA ASP A 88 -5.14 4.66 8.36
C ASP A 88 -6.05 3.42 8.31
N THR A 89 -7.36 3.62 8.27
CA THR A 89 -8.38 2.56 8.24
C THR A 89 -9.61 3.01 7.43
N GLY A 90 -10.68 2.21 7.42
CA GLY A 90 -11.94 2.54 6.76
C GLY A 90 -12.97 1.44 6.95
N GLU A 91 -14.25 1.78 6.86
CA GLU A 91 -15.35 0.85 7.14
C GLU A 91 -15.38 -0.36 6.18
N ALA A 92 -14.87 -0.19 4.95
CA ALA A 92 -14.83 -1.24 3.94
C ALA A 92 -13.65 -2.21 4.15
N TYR A 93 -12.69 -1.88 5.03
CA TYR A 93 -11.50 -2.71 5.23
C TYR A 93 -11.86 -3.91 6.10
N ASP A 94 -11.74 -5.10 5.51
CA ASP A 94 -12.16 -6.37 6.11
C ASP A 94 -13.60 -6.33 6.65
N ASN A 95 -14.50 -5.67 5.91
CA ASN A 95 -15.90 -5.46 6.30
C ASN A 95 -16.07 -4.85 7.71
N GLY A 96 -15.19 -3.91 8.06
CA GLY A 96 -15.17 -3.22 9.36
C GLY A 96 -14.38 -3.93 10.45
N ASN A 97 -13.95 -5.18 10.25
CA ASN A 97 -13.14 -5.90 11.24
C ASN A 97 -11.76 -5.25 11.44
N ASN A 98 -11.27 -4.49 10.45
CA ASN A 98 -10.05 -3.70 10.61
C ASN A 98 -10.17 -2.67 11.74
N GLU A 99 -11.29 -1.94 11.79
CA GLU A 99 -11.58 -0.97 12.85
C GLU A 99 -11.77 -1.66 14.21
N VAL A 100 -12.40 -2.84 14.24
CA VAL A 100 -12.56 -3.63 15.48
C VAL A 100 -11.20 -4.07 16.04
N MET A 101 -10.28 -4.51 15.17
CA MET A 101 -8.93 -4.90 15.56
C MET A 101 -8.16 -3.70 16.13
N ILE A 102 -8.21 -2.55 15.43
CA ILE A 102 -7.59 -1.31 15.89
C ILE A 102 -8.16 -0.90 17.26
N GLY A 103 -9.48 -0.92 17.43
CA GLY A 103 -10.14 -0.56 18.68
C GLY A 103 -9.72 -1.41 19.89
N LYS A 104 -9.39 -2.69 19.68
CA LYS A 104 -8.82 -3.53 20.75
C LYS A 104 -7.42 -3.06 21.15
N VAL A 105 -6.58 -2.71 20.18
CA VAL A 105 -5.19 -2.26 20.42
C VAL A 105 -5.17 -0.88 21.08
N LEU A 106 -6.06 0.02 20.70
CA LEU A 106 -6.12 1.39 21.23
C LEU A 106 -6.31 1.46 22.75
N LYS A 107 -6.90 0.43 23.38
CA LYS A 107 -7.09 0.37 24.84
C LYS A 107 -5.80 0.44 25.63
N ASP A 108 -4.70 0.06 25.01
CA ASP A 108 -3.39 -0.02 25.67
C ASP A 108 -2.55 1.25 25.48
N PHE A 109 -3.09 2.28 24.82
CA PHE A 109 -2.39 3.52 24.50
C PHE A 109 -3.24 4.75 24.85
N ASP A 110 -2.58 5.89 25.06
CA ASP A 110 -3.27 7.17 25.17
C ASP A 110 -3.85 7.57 23.80
N ARG A 111 -5.18 7.59 23.72
CA ARG A 111 -5.93 7.95 22.51
C ARG A 111 -5.53 9.33 21.97
N ASN A 112 -5.16 10.28 22.84
CA ASN A 112 -4.81 11.65 22.43
C ASN A 112 -3.47 11.72 21.68
N GLY A 113 -2.62 10.72 21.88
CA GLY A 113 -1.33 10.60 21.19
C GLY A 113 -1.43 10.00 19.79
N ILE A 114 -2.62 9.56 19.34
CA ILE A 114 -2.80 8.82 18.09
C ILE A 114 -3.75 9.58 17.16
N PHE A 115 -3.43 9.65 15.87
CA PHE A 115 -4.29 10.19 14.83
C PHE A 115 -4.95 9.04 14.06
N ILE A 116 -6.29 8.94 14.14
CA ILE A 116 -7.05 7.95 13.38
C ILE A 116 -7.65 8.60 12.14
N ASN A 117 -7.28 8.10 10.97
CA ASN A 117 -7.85 8.44 9.68
C ASN A 117 -8.76 7.30 9.20
N SER A 118 -10.08 7.47 9.34
CA SER A 118 -11.06 6.52 8.81
C SER A 118 -11.74 7.07 7.55
N LYS A 119 -12.40 6.20 6.78
CA LYS A 119 -12.96 6.52 5.47
C LYS A 119 -14.33 5.91 5.29
N LEU A 120 -15.17 6.64 4.59
CA LEU A 120 -16.47 6.17 4.15
C LEU A 120 -16.51 5.95 2.65
N TYR A 121 -16.99 4.79 2.22
CA TYR A 121 -17.13 4.44 0.82
C TYR A 121 -18.53 4.79 0.32
N SER A 122 -18.66 5.60 -0.71
CA SER A 122 -19.94 5.88 -1.34
C SER A 122 -20.25 4.89 -2.47
N GLU A 123 -21.42 4.25 -2.41
CA GLU A 123 -21.91 3.42 -3.51
C GLU A 123 -22.27 4.32 -4.69
N GLU A 124 -21.79 4.00 -5.90
CA GLU A 124 -21.97 4.84 -7.09
C GLU A 124 -21.64 6.33 -6.86
N LYS A 125 -20.71 6.60 -5.92
CA LYS A 125 -20.29 7.94 -5.51
C LYS A 125 -21.37 8.80 -4.84
N LYS A 126 -22.40 8.17 -4.27
CA LYS A 126 -23.44 8.86 -3.47
C LYS A 126 -23.67 8.21 -2.11
N PHE A 127 -24.10 9.01 -1.14
CA PHE A 127 -24.59 8.53 0.15
C PHE A 127 -26.12 8.56 0.17
N ASN A 128 -26.74 7.66 0.94
CA ASN A 128 -28.20 7.58 1.06
C ASN A 128 -28.72 8.55 2.12
N GLY A 129 -28.45 9.85 1.92
CA GLY A 129 -28.82 10.93 2.85
C GLY A 129 -27.82 11.14 3.99
N THR A 130 -27.88 12.32 4.63
CA THR A 130 -27.00 12.70 5.75
C THR A 130 -27.04 11.71 6.91
N GLU A 131 -28.21 11.16 7.23
CA GLU A 131 -28.38 10.21 8.34
C GLU A 131 -27.67 8.87 8.09
N ASP A 132 -27.52 8.43 6.83
CA ASP A 132 -26.68 7.26 6.50
C ASP A 132 -25.23 7.50 6.93
N VAL A 133 -24.67 8.65 6.54
CA VAL A 133 -23.29 9.04 6.87
C VAL A 133 -23.10 9.13 8.39
N LEU A 134 -24.02 9.80 9.09
CA LEU A 134 -23.98 9.91 10.56
C LEU A 134 -23.95 8.53 11.23
N ASN A 135 -24.82 7.62 10.81
CA ASN A 135 -24.89 6.28 11.38
C ASN A 135 -23.64 5.44 11.08
N ARG A 136 -23.04 5.61 9.92
CA ARG A 136 -21.81 4.89 9.55
C ARG A 136 -20.61 5.38 10.37
N VAL A 137 -20.49 6.68 10.62
CA VAL A 137 -19.47 7.20 11.54
C VAL A 137 -19.71 6.73 12.97
N ARG A 138 -20.95 6.74 13.47
CA ARG A 138 -21.28 6.20 14.81
C ARG A 138 -20.89 4.73 14.94
N LYS A 139 -21.17 3.90 13.93
CA LYS A 139 -20.71 2.50 13.89
C LYS A 139 -19.18 2.38 13.84
N ALA A 140 -18.48 3.28 13.14
CA ALA A 140 -17.02 3.30 13.14
C ALA A 140 -16.46 3.60 14.55
N LEU A 141 -17.05 4.57 15.26
CA LEU A 141 -16.71 4.87 16.66
C LEU A 141 -16.93 3.68 17.59
N GLU A 142 -18.05 2.95 17.42
CA GLU A 142 -18.33 1.72 18.16
C GLU A 142 -17.27 0.64 17.89
N ARG A 143 -16.90 0.41 16.63
CA ARG A 143 -15.87 -0.57 16.25
C ARG A 143 -14.48 -0.19 16.79
N LEU A 144 -14.12 1.09 16.66
CA LEU A 144 -12.86 1.66 17.17
C LEU A 144 -12.83 1.81 18.69
N GLN A 145 -13.99 1.71 19.36
CA GLN A 145 -14.13 1.84 20.81
C GLN A 145 -13.55 3.16 21.33
N THR A 146 -13.88 4.26 20.65
CA THR A 146 -13.43 5.62 20.97
C THR A 146 -14.55 6.63 20.76
N ASP A 147 -14.48 7.76 21.45
CA ASP A 147 -15.52 8.80 21.37
C ASP A 147 -15.35 9.72 20.15
N TYR A 148 -14.16 9.74 19.53
CA TYR A 148 -13.88 10.57 18.38
C TYR A 148 -12.92 9.94 17.36
N ILE A 149 -13.05 10.34 16.09
CA ILE A 149 -12.11 10.06 15.00
C ILE A 149 -11.41 11.38 14.62
N ASP A 150 -10.09 11.35 14.41
CA ASP A 150 -9.37 12.58 14.07
C ASP A 150 -9.72 13.06 12.67
N CYS A 151 -9.74 12.17 11.67
CA CYS A 151 -10.16 12.52 10.33
C CYS A 151 -11.08 11.46 9.72
N VAL A 152 -12.19 11.91 9.14
CA VAL A 152 -13.05 11.09 8.28
C VAL A 152 -12.92 11.57 6.84
N GLN A 153 -12.66 10.64 5.92
CA GLN A 153 -12.46 10.95 4.51
C GLN A 153 -13.58 10.40 3.61
N ILE A 154 -13.83 11.12 2.50
CA ILE A 154 -14.47 10.51 1.33
C ILE A 154 -13.47 9.51 0.70
N HIS A 155 -13.87 8.24 0.61
CA HIS A 155 -13.00 7.19 0.12
C HIS A 155 -12.97 7.13 -1.41
N GLU A 156 -11.76 7.05 -1.97
CA GLU A 156 -11.51 6.85 -3.41
C GLU A 156 -12.25 7.84 -4.32
N VAL A 157 -12.10 9.15 -4.09
CA VAL A 157 -12.64 10.16 -5.02
C VAL A 157 -11.98 9.97 -6.38
N THR A 158 -12.80 9.88 -7.42
CA THR A 158 -12.36 9.62 -8.80
C THR A 158 -12.65 10.77 -9.75
N LYS A 159 -13.62 11.62 -9.41
CA LYS A 159 -13.98 12.82 -10.17
C LYS A 159 -14.08 14.03 -9.26
N THR A 160 -13.92 15.21 -9.84
CA THR A 160 -14.10 16.50 -9.16
C THR A 160 -15.50 16.67 -8.57
N ASP A 161 -16.55 16.11 -9.19
CA ASP A 161 -17.91 16.18 -8.66
C ASP A 161 -18.12 15.31 -7.41
N ASP A 162 -17.37 14.20 -7.24
CA ASP A 162 -17.45 13.35 -6.05
C ASP A 162 -17.07 14.15 -4.77
N LEU A 163 -16.26 15.21 -4.93
CA LEU A 163 -15.87 16.10 -3.83
C LEU A 163 -17.03 16.91 -3.28
N LYS A 164 -18.13 17.04 -4.02
CA LYS A 164 -19.27 17.91 -3.68
C LYS A 164 -20.38 17.18 -2.92
N GLU A 165 -20.19 15.93 -2.51
CA GLU A 165 -21.23 15.10 -1.89
C GLU A 165 -21.85 15.78 -0.65
N GLU A 166 -23.06 16.32 -0.83
CA GLU A 166 -23.71 17.23 0.14
C GLU A 166 -24.04 16.54 1.47
N ASN A 167 -24.43 15.26 1.42
CA ASN A 167 -24.80 14.49 2.61
C ASN A 167 -23.57 14.23 3.50
N PHE A 168 -22.42 13.93 2.88
CA PHE A 168 -21.16 13.77 3.58
C PHE A 168 -20.76 15.07 4.28
N HIS A 169 -20.79 16.19 3.56
CA HIS A 169 -20.39 17.48 4.12
C HIS A 169 -21.31 17.94 5.26
N ALA A 170 -22.62 17.80 5.10
CA ALA A 170 -23.59 18.09 6.16
C ALA A 170 -23.37 17.22 7.41
N ALA A 171 -23.09 15.93 7.22
CA ALA A 171 -22.80 15.03 8.33
C ALA A 171 -21.47 15.38 9.03
N MET A 172 -20.43 15.75 8.27
CA MET A 172 -19.15 16.17 8.84
C MET A 172 -19.29 17.46 9.67
N GLU A 173 -20.09 18.43 9.21
CA GLU A 173 -20.38 19.64 9.99
C GLU A 173 -21.02 19.30 11.33
N GLN A 174 -22.05 18.46 11.33
CA GLN A 174 -22.72 18.02 12.55
C GLN A 174 -21.77 17.24 13.48
N LEU A 175 -21.03 16.26 12.96
CA LEU A 175 -20.13 15.44 13.76
C LEU A 175 -18.95 16.24 14.34
N LYS A 176 -18.51 17.29 13.63
CA LYS A 176 -17.53 18.25 14.14
C LYS A 176 -18.10 19.08 15.29
N ALA A 177 -19.34 19.58 15.15
CA ALA A 177 -20.02 20.29 16.23
C ALA A 177 -20.26 19.42 17.47
N GLU A 178 -20.50 18.11 17.28
CA GLU A 178 -20.62 17.11 18.35
C GLU A 178 -19.27 16.69 18.96
N GLY A 179 -18.14 17.11 18.40
CA GLY A 179 -16.79 16.70 18.84
C GLY A 179 -16.42 15.25 18.50
N ARG A 180 -17.21 14.57 17.66
CA ARG A 180 -17.00 13.17 17.26
C ARG A 180 -16.04 13.01 16.08
N VAL A 181 -15.88 14.04 15.27
CA VAL A 181 -14.91 14.10 14.16
C VAL A 181 -14.17 15.42 14.26
N ARG A 182 -12.84 15.44 14.10
CA ARG A 182 -12.06 16.69 14.19
C ARG A 182 -11.82 17.33 12.83
N PHE A 183 -11.49 16.51 11.83
CA PHE A 183 -11.06 16.94 10.50
C PHE A 183 -11.79 16.18 9.40
N THR A 184 -11.85 16.78 8.22
CA THR A 184 -12.42 16.15 7.03
C THR A 184 -11.30 15.92 6.02
N GLY A 185 -11.31 14.80 5.30
CA GLY A 185 -10.27 14.51 4.33
C GLY A 185 -10.78 13.85 3.06
N VAL A 186 -9.83 13.54 2.18
CA VAL A 186 -10.10 12.85 0.92
C VAL A 186 -8.99 11.85 0.64
N SER A 187 -9.36 10.72 0.04
CA SER A 187 -8.38 9.81 -0.57
C SER A 187 -8.63 9.72 -2.06
N CYS A 188 -7.56 9.72 -2.85
CA CYS A 188 -7.66 9.64 -4.30
C CYS A 188 -6.60 8.68 -4.85
N HIS A 189 -7.05 7.73 -5.68
CA HIS A 189 -6.18 6.82 -6.43
C HIS A 189 -6.07 7.20 -7.92
N GLY A 190 -6.67 8.34 -8.29
CA GLY A 190 -6.96 8.78 -9.66
C GLY A 190 -8.23 8.15 -10.24
N SER A 191 -8.68 8.66 -11.39
CA SER A 191 -9.93 8.21 -12.02
C SER A 191 -9.86 6.73 -12.43
N ALA A 192 -10.99 6.07 -12.20
CA ALA A 192 -11.21 4.67 -12.57
C ALA A 192 -11.89 4.52 -13.94
N HIS A 193 -12.26 5.63 -14.58
CA HIS A 193 -13.19 5.62 -15.70
C HIS A 193 -12.50 6.03 -17.01
N PHE A 194 -12.57 5.12 -17.98
CA PHE A 194 -12.31 5.40 -19.39
C PHE A 194 -13.24 6.48 -19.95
N ALA A 195 -14.42 6.64 -19.36
CA ALA A 195 -15.44 7.60 -19.79
C ALA A 195 -15.07 9.05 -19.41
N ASP A 196 -14.15 9.22 -18.46
CA ASP A 196 -13.74 10.54 -17.95
C ASP A 196 -12.21 10.63 -17.97
N PRO A 197 -11.56 10.55 -19.16
CA PRO A 197 -10.10 10.59 -19.28
C PRO A 197 -9.49 11.88 -18.74
N GLU A 198 -10.28 12.97 -18.72
CA GLU A 198 -9.92 14.28 -18.21
C GLU A 198 -9.85 14.38 -16.68
N GLU A 199 -10.31 13.35 -15.94
CA GLU A 199 -10.27 13.33 -14.48
C GLU A 199 -8.96 12.70 -13.97
N THR A 200 -7.86 13.42 -14.11
CA THR A 200 -6.55 12.99 -13.59
C THR A 200 -6.47 13.17 -12.07
N ILE A 201 -5.62 12.39 -11.40
CA ILE A 201 -5.45 12.48 -9.93
C ILE A 201 -5.10 13.90 -9.46
N ASP A 202 -4.24 14.60 -10.19
CA ASP A 202 -3.81 15.96 -9.88
C ASP A 202 -4.96 16.96 -10.05
N LYS A 203 -5.78 16.84 -11.11
CA LYS A 203 -6.96 17.68 -11.29
C LYS A 203 -7.97 17.50 -10.16
N VAL A 204 -8.27 16.25 -9.80
CA VAL A 204 -9.20 15.94 -8.70
C VAL A 204 -8.68 16.50 -7.38
N LEU A 205 -7.40 16.26 -7.05
CA LEU A 205 -6.84 16.75 -5.80
C LEU A 205 -6.68 18.27 -5.77
N LEU A 206 -6.32 18.93 -6.87
CA LEU A 206 -6.28 20.39 -6.97
C LEU A 206 -7.68 21.01 -6.81
N ALA A 207 -8.72 20.37 -7.35
CA ALA A 207 -10.10 20.78 -7.09
C ALA A 207 -10.44 20.65 -5.60
N ALA A 208 -10.01 19.57 -4.94
CA ALA A 208 -10.19 19.41 -3.49
C ALA A 208 -9.45 20.48 -2.67
N VAL A 209 -8.26 20.90 -3.11
CA VAL A 209 -7.53 22.00 -2.49
C VAL A 209 -8.31 23.31 -2.62
N ASN A 210 -8.88 23.59 -3.80
CA ASN A 210 -9.62 24.81 -4.08
C ASN A 210 -11.00 24.85 -3.39
N ASP A 211 -11.61 23.69 -3.20
CA ASP A 211 -12.87 23.53 -2.47
C ASP A 211 -12.77 24.02 -1.01
N GLY A 212 -11.62 23.77 -0.37
CA GLY A 212 -11.27 24.35 0.93
C GLY A 212 -11.83 23.59 2.16
N ARG A 213 -12.79 22.68 1.98
CA ARG A 213 -13.40 21.90 3.09
C ARG A 213 -12.52 20.78 3.64
N PHE A 214 -11.47 20.40 2.93
CA PHE A 214 -10.63 19.25 3.25
C PHE A 214 -9.33 19.65 3.96
N ASP A 215 -8.97 18.91 5.01
CA ASP A 215 -7.86 19.17 5.91
C ASP A 215 -6.70 18.17 5.73
N VAL A 216 -6.99 16.93 5.35
CA VAL A 216 -6.01 15.85 5.20
C VAL A 216 -6.25 15.05 3.93
N PHE A 217 -5.21 14.87 3.12
CA PHE A 217 -5.24 14.07 1.89
C PHE A 217 -4.50 12.76 2.09
N LEU A 218 -5.08 11.66 1.62
CA LEU A 218 -4.36 10.42 1.33
C LEU A 218 -4.14 10.33 -0.19
N MET A 219 -2.90 10.48 -0.63
CA MET A 219 -2.56 10.58 -2.06
C MET A 219 -1.34 9.75 -2.42
N THR A 220 -1.12 9.54 -3.72
CA THR A 220 0.05 8.81 -4.22
C THR A 220 1.24 9.74 -4.42
N TYR A 221 2.41 9.38 -3.91
CA TYR A 221 3.66 10.09 -4.20
C TYR A 221 4.86 9.14 -4.16
N ASN A 222 5.69 9.17 -5.19
CA ASN A 222 6.94 8.45 -5.35
C ASN A 222 7.74 9.05 -6.53
N PHE A 223 8.98 8.60 -6.71
CA PHE A 223 9.88 9.15 -7.73
C PHE A 223 9.40 8.95 -9.19
N MET A 224 8.44 8.05 -9.43
CA MET A 224 7.86 7.79 -10.75
C MET A 224 6.68 8.70 -11.10
N ASN A 225 5.89 9.10 -10.10
CA ASN A 225 4.70 9.94 -10.28
C ASN A 225 4.87 11.38 -9.73
N ALA A 226 6.05 11.75 -9.24
CA ALA A 226 6.36 13.08 -8.72
C ALA A 226 5.87 14.24 -9.63
N PRO A 227 6.01 14.21 -10.97
CA PRO A 227 5.49 15.28 -11.83
C PRO A 227 3.98 15.54 -11.72
N LEU A 228 3.18 14.54 -11.34
CA LEU A 228 1.74 14.70 -11.11
C LEU A 228 1.45 15.17 -9.67
N ALA A 229 2.24 14.71 -8.71
CA ALA A 229 1.98 14.92 -7.29
C ALA A 229 2.59 16.22 -6.74
N ASP A 230 3.74 16.68 -7.25
CA ASP A 230 4.44 17.86 -6.75
C ASP A 230 3.57 19.13 -6.81
N PRO A 231 2.83 19.44 -7.90
CA PRO A 231 1.91 20.58 -7.92
C PRO A 231 0.81 20.50 -6.86
N VAL A 232 0.31 19.29 -6.57
CA VAL A 232 -0.69 19.05 -5.52
C VAL A 232 -0.09 19.27 -4.14
N LEU A 233 1.11 18.74 -3.88
CA LEU A 233 1.83 18.91 -2.61
C LEU A 233 2.13 20.40 -2.34
N GLU A 234 2.53 21.16 -3.36
CA GLU A 234 2.71 22.61 -3.26
C GLU A 234 1.41 23.34 -2.94
N ALA A 235 0.31 22.96 -3.59
CA ALA A 235 -0.99 23.56 -3.33
C ALA A 235 -1.49 23.24 -1.91
N CYS A 236 -1.27 22.00 -1.45
CA CYS A 236 -1.58 21.57 -0.09
C CYS A 236 -0.78 22.38 0.95
N GLU A 237 0.53 22.52 0.76
CA GLU A 237 1.40 23.31 1.63
C GLU A 237 0.90 24.76 1.76
N LYS A 238 0.58 25.42 0.64
CA LYS A 238 0.04 26.80 0.61
C LYS A 238 -1.30 26.95 1.33
N LYS A 239 -2.11 25.88 1.42
CA LYS A 239 -3.43 25.88 2.09
C LYS A 239 -3.41 25.22 3.47
N GLY A 240 -2.25 24.79 3.94
CA GLY A 240 -2.09 24.07 5.21
C GLY A 240 -2.83 22.74 5.22
N ILE A 241 -2.85 22.00 4.13
CA ILE A 241 -3.48 20.67 4.05
C ILE A 241 -2.43 19.60 4.41
N GLY A 242 -2.79 18.71 5.34
CA GLY A 242 -1.97 17.57 5.72
C GLY A 242 -1.97 16.50 4.63
N THR A 243 -0.87 15.77 4.48
CA THR A 243 -0.69 14.78 3.40
C THR A 243 -0.12 13.48 3.95
N ALA A 244 -0.85 12.41 3.74
CA ALA A 244 -0.42 11.04 3.95
C ALA A 244 -0.16 10.39 2.60
N ILE A 245 1.00 9.76 2.44
CA ILE A 245 1.43 9.19 1.18
C ILE A 245 1.19 7.69 1.15
N MET A 246 0.42 7.22 0.18
CA MET A 246 0.29 5.80 -0.15
C MET A 246 1.02 5.47 -1.44
N LYS A 247 1.27 4.17 -1.68
CA LYS A 247 1.94 3.69 -2.89
C LYS A 247 3.31 4.36 -3.11
N SER A 248 4.05 4.51 -2.01
CA SER A 248 5.39 5.11 -1.98
C SER A 248 6.45 4.27 -2.67
N ASN A 249 6.23 2.95 -2.79
CA ASN A 249 7.14 2.02 -3.45
C ASN A 249 6.63 1.57 -4.82
N PRO A 250 7.21 2.03 -5.95
CA PRO A 250 6.90 1.55 -7.28
C PRO A 250 7.84 0.44 -7.81
N VAL A 251 8.78 -0.09 -7.02
CA VAL A 251 9.99 -0.77 -7.54
C VAL A 251 9.84 -2.23 -8.01
N MET A 252 8.80 -3.00 -7.67
CA MET A 252 8.89 -4.46 -7.90
C MET A 252 8.53 -4.97 -9.31
N ILE A 253 8.04 -4.12 -10.21
CA ILE A 253 7.50 -4.59 -11.50
C ILE A 253 8.54 -5.34 -12.35
N TYR A 254 9.81 -4.96 -12.23
CA TYR A 254 10.91 -5.67 -12.90
C TYR A 254 11.13 -7.08 -12.35
N GLU A 255 11.16 -7.25 -11.03
CA GLU A 255 11.38 -8.56 -10.39
C GLU A 255 10.22 -9.52 -10.62
N ILE A 256 9.00 -8.98 -10.62
CA ILE A 256 7.79 -9.73 -10.97
C ILE A 256 7.92 -10.28 -12.39
N LEU A 257 8.38 -9.45 -13.33
CA LEU A 257 8.60 -9.82 -14.72
C LEU A 257 9.73 -10.82 -14.91
N ASP A 258 10.87 -10.63 -14.24
CA ASP A 258 11.99 -11.57 -14.27
C ASP A 258 11.58 -12.96 -13.75
N GLY A 259 10.92 -12.99 -12.59
CA GLY A 259 10.41 -14.23 -12.02
C GLY A 259 9.33 -14.87 -12.90
N TYR A 260 8.52 -14.07 -13.58
CA TYR A 260 7.49 -14.57 -14.49
C TYR A 260 8.10 -15.28 -15.71
N VAL A 261 9.06 -14.64 -16.38
CA VAL A 261 9.76 -15.21 -17.55
C VAL A 261 10.45 -16.51 -17.17
N LYS A 262 11.24 -16.52 -16.07
CA LYS A 262 11.92 -17.72 -15.59
C LYS A 262 10.97 -18.89 -15.34
N ARG A 263 9.79 -18.62 -14.73
CA ARG A 263 8.78 -19.67 -14.51
C ARG A 263 8.21 -20.25 -15.81
N MET A 264 8.06 -19.45 -16.87
CA MET A 264 7.61 -19.95 -18.17
C MET A 264 8.69 -20.82 -18.83
N GLU A 265 9.94 -20.37 -18.80
CA GLU A 265 11.09 -21.10 -19.33
C GLU A 265 11.28 -22.45 -18.62
N GLU A 266 11.20 -22.47 -17.28
CA GLU A 266 11.29 -23.69 -16.45
C GLU A 266 10.17 -24.69 -16.75
N ARG A 267 8.97 -24.21 -17.13
CA ARG A 267 7.82 -25.06 -17.50
C ARG A 267 7.89 -25.57 -18.94
N GLY A 268 8.82 -25.07 -19.75
CA GLY A 268 8.89 -25.36 -21.18
C GLY A 268 7.75 -24.75 -21.99
N ASP A 269 7.09 -23.71 -21.45
CA ASP A 269 5.98 -23.05 -22.13
C ASP A 269 6.50 -22.22 -23.31
N THR A 270 5.85 -22.31 -24.48
CA THR A 270 6.12 -21.37 -25.58
C THR A 270 5.67 -19.98 -25.17
N ILE A 271 6.62 -19.04 -25.06
CA ILE A 271 6.34 -17.62 -24.81
C ILE A 271 5.53 -17.05 -25.99
N PRO A 272 4.27 -16.62 -25.78
CA PRO A 272 3.44 -16.02 -26.84
C PRO A 272 4.12 -14.85 -27.55
N ASP A 273 3.84 -14.62 -28.83
CA ASP A 273 4.54 -13.60 -29.64
C ASP A 273 4.39 -12.15 -29.11
N TYR A 274 3.27 -11.84 -28.45
CA TYR A 274 3.11 -10.53 -27.79
C TYR A 274 4.02 -10.41 -26.55
N TYR A 275 4.27 -11.51 -25.84
CA TYR A 275 5.31 -11.56 -24.82
C TYR A 275 6.68 -11.51 -25.46
N LYS A 276 6.93 -12.10 -26.64
CA LYS A 276 8.25 -11.98 -27.31
C LYS A 276 8.64 -10.55 -27.62
N THR A 277 7.76 -9.69 -28.12
CA THR A 277 8.11 -8.27 -28.37
C THR A 277 8.38 -7.50 -27.07
N PHE A 278 7.58 -7.77 -26.04
CA PHE A 278 7.77 -7.22 -24.69
C PHE A 278 9.04 -7.80 -24.02
N HIS A 279 9.33 -9.07 -24.28
CA HIS A 279 10.45 -9.86 -23.81
C HIS A 279 11.74 -9.47 -24.52
N ASP A 280 11.76 -9.15 -25.80
CA ASP A 280 12.97 -8.72 -26.52
C ASP A 280 13.38 -7.30 -26.11
N LYS A 281 12.41 -6.45 -25.80
CA LYS A 281 12.66 -5.16 -25.15
C LYS A 281 13.16 -5.38 -23.71
N TYR A 282 12.51 -6.28 -22.97
CA TYR A 282 12.90 -6.67 -21.62
C TYR A 282 14.28 -7.35 -21.55
N LEU A 283 14.65 -8.26 -22.46
CA LEU A 283 15.90 -9.02 -22.50
C LEU A 283 17.08 -8.10 -22.79
N ARG A 284 16.95 -7.25 -23.82
CA ARG A 284 17.94 -6.20 -24.08
C ARG A 284 18.11 -5.34 -22.83
N GLN A 285 17.01 -4.94 -22.20
CA GLN A 285 17.07 -4.13 -20.98
C GLN A 285 17.46 -4.92 -19.73
N ASN A 286 17.36 -6.25 -19.69
CA ASN A 286 17.78 -7.14 -18.61
C ASN A 286 19.29 -7.40 -18.69
N GLU A 287 19.86 -7.52 -19.89
CA GLU A 287 21.33 -7.46 -20.07
C GLU A 287 21.86 -6.11 -19.57
N TYR A 288 21.24 -5.00 -19.98
CA TYR A 288 21.56 -3.68 -19.41
C TYR A 288 21.24 -3.57 -17.92
N ALA A 289 20.25 -4.30 -17.41
CA ALA A 289 19.89 -4.34 -15.99
C ALA A 289 20.98 -5.01 -15.18
N LYS A 290 21.49 -6.15 -15.65
CA LYS A 290 22.60 -6.87 -15.02
C LYS A 290 23.84 -5.98 -14.97
N ASP A 291 24.14 -5.27 -16.06
CA ASP A 291 25.22 -4.29 -16.11
C ASP A 291 24.95 -3.10 -15.18
N PHE A 292 23.73 -2.58 -15.14
CA PHE A 292 23.31 -1.50 -14.24
C PHE A 292 23.51 -1.91 -12.77
N PHE A 293 22.95 -3.05 -12.37
CA PHE A 293 23.05 -3.55 -11.00
C PHE A 293 24.50 -3.87 -10.63
N SER A 294 25.32 -4.41 -11.55
CA SER A 294 26.74 -4.66 -11.29
C SER A 294 27.57 -3.37 -11.18
N ASN A 295 27.27 -2.35 -12.00
CA ASN A 295 28.05 -1.11 -12.06
C ASN A 295 27.80 -0.18 -10.86
N TYR A 296 26.63 -0.26 -10.21
CA TYR A 296 26.31 0.54 -9.03
C TYR A 296 26.49 -0.21 -7.70
N HIS A 297 27.13 -1.39 -7.72
CA HIS A 297 27.26 -2.27 -6.55
C HIS A 297 25.93 -2.57 -5.86
N TYR A 298 24.84 -2.61 -6.63
CA TYR A 298 23.51 -2.89 -6.14
C TYR A 298 23.45 -4.32 -5.59
N LYS A 299 23.15 -4.46 -4.30
CA LYS A 299 23.21 -5.76 -3.63
C LYS A 299 21.85 -6.46 -3.57
N SER A 300 20.74 -5.72 -3.54
CA SER A 300 19.38 -6.28 -3.40
C SER A 300 18.25 -5.29 -3.73
N SER A 301 17.06 -5.85 -4.01
CA SER A 301 15.76 -5.15 -4.12
C SER A 301 15.48 -4.17 -2.98
N GLU A 302 15.97 -4.50 -1.80
CA GLU A 302 15.82 -3.71 -0.58
C GLU A 302 16.47 -2.33 -0.69
N GLU A 303 17.65 -2.19 -1.31
CA GLU A 303 18.32 -0.89 -1.46
C GLU A 303 17.49 0.08 -2.33
N LEU A 304 16.84 -0.42 -3.38
CA LEU A 304 15.95 0.40 -4.22
C LEU A 304 14.65 0.74 -3.48
N ILE A 305 14.08 -0.20 -2.72
CA ILE A 305 12.89 0.06 -1.90
C ILE A 305 13.21 1.12 -0.83
N GLU A 306 14.34 0.99 -0.14
CA GLU A 306 14.82 1.98 0.83
C GLU A 306 14.98 3.35 0.17
N ALA A 307 15.64 3.44 -0.98
CA ALA A 307 15.78 4.68 -1.74
C ALA A 307 14.40 5.26 -2.13
N ALA A 308 13.46 4.44 -2.58
CA ALA A 308 12.11 4.88 -2.94
C ALA A 308 11.34 5.44 -1.74
N GLN A 309 11.47 4.84 -0.56
CA GLN A 309 10.89 5.39 0.68
C GLN A 309 11.58 6.69 1.10
N LEU A 310 12.92 6.73 1.05
CA LEU A 310 13.70 7.92 1.39
C LEU A 310 13.41 9.09 0.45
N PHE A 311 13.08 8.85 -0.82
CA PHE A 311 12.59 9.87 -1.73
C PHE A 311 11.34 10.57 -1.17
N VAL A 312 10.36 9.79 -0.70
CA VAL A 312 9.13 10.34 -0.08
C VAL A 312 9.45 11.05 1.23
N LEU A 313 10.23 10.42 2.11
CA LEU A 313 10.61 10.98 3.42
C LEU A 313 11.46 12.26 3.30
N SER A 314 12.12 12.48 2.15
CA SER A 314 12.90 13.68 1.89
C SER A 314 12.06 14.90 1.56
N ASN A 315 10.83 14.71 1.08
CA ASN A 315 9.92 15.81 0.81
C ASN A 315 9.18 16.21 2.10
N PRO A 316 9.42 17.41 2.67
CA PRO A 316 8.75 17.84 3.90
C PRO A 316 7.23 18.03 3.72
N LYS A 317 6.76 18.19 2.48
CA LYS A 317 5.34 18.32 2.13
C LYS A 317 4.61 16.99 2.11
N ALA A 318 5.32 15.86 2.21
CA ALA A 318 4.77 14.55 2.52
C ALA A 318 4.85 14.37 4.04
N HIS A 319 3.79 14.67 4.78
CA HIS A 319 3.86 14.73 6.24
C HIS A 319 4.05 13.34 6.87
N THR A 320 3.49 12.30 6.26
CA THR A 320 3.69 10.91 6.68
C THR A 320 3.59 9.94 5.51
N THR A 321 4.33 8.84 5.57
CA THR A 321 4.24 7.74 4.60
C THR A 321 3.44 6.59 5.19
N CYS A 322 2.28 6.31 4.60
CA CYS A 322 1.33 5.30 5.03
C CYS A 322 1.73 3.93 4.46
N ILE A 323 2.32 3.09 5.31
CA ILE A 323 2.91 1.80 4.95
C ILE A 323 2.08 0.66 5.52
N ASP A 324 1.81 -0.36 4.69
CA ASP A 324 1.16 -1.59 5.14
C ASP A 324 2.22 -2.56 5.71
N PHE A 325 2.46 -2.49 7.01
CA PHE A 325 3.37 -3.42 7.71
C PHE A 325 2.70 -4.78 7.89
N ARG A 326 3.31 -5.84 7.36
CA ARG A 326 2.78 -7.21 7.40
C ARG A 326 3.35 -8.05 8.52
N ASN A 327 4.57 -7.75 8.95
CA ASN A 327 5.32 -8.52 9.94
C ASN A 327 6.38 -7.63 10.62
N PHE A 328 7.14 -8.19 11.57
CA PHE A 328 8.18 -7.47 12.31
C PHE A 328 9.37 -7.06 11.44
N THR A 329 9.73 -7.88 10.45
CA THR A 329 10.80 -7.56 9.49
C THR A 329 10.48 -6.31 8.66
N ASP A 330 9.22 -6.10 8.27
CA ASP A 330 8.80 -4.85 7.63
C ASP A 330 9.06 -3.65 8.56
N ILE A 331 8.82 -3.80 9.87
CA ILE A 331 9.07 -2.73 10.84
C ILE A 331 10.58 -2.46 10.95
N GLU A 332 11.39 -3.50 11.11
CA GLU A 332 12.85 -3.41 11.17
C GLU A 332 13.41 -2.69 9.93
N ASN A 333 12.96 -3.10 8.74
CA ASN A 333 13.48 -2.59 7.48
C ASN A 333 13.01 -1.19 7.12
N LEU A 334 11.77 -0.83 7.44
CA LEU A 334 11.19 0.43 6.99
C LEU A 334 11.22 1.50 8.09
N LEU A 335 11.02 1.14 9.36
CA LEU A 335 10.97 2.13 10.44
C LEU A 335 12.36 2.71 10.76
N LYS A 336 13.45 1.96 10.49
CA LYS A 336 14.83 2.48 10.56
C LYS A 336 15.10 3.66 9.62
N LEU A 337 14.22 3.90 8.64
CA LEU A 337 14.32 5.01 7.71
C LEU A 337 13.78 6.33 8.28
N SER A 338 13.04 6.29 9.40
CA SER A 338 12.49 7.50 10.02
C SER A 338 13.58 8.53 10.31
N GLY A 339 13.33 9.79 9.97
CA GLY A 339 14.25 10.92 10.11
C GLY A 339 15.46 10.92 9.18
N ARG A 340 15.62 9.91 8.31
CA ARG A 340 16.66 9.89 7.28
C ARG A 340 16.19 10.63 6.02
N LYS A 341 17.16 10.97 5.17
CA LYS A 341 16.94 11.63 3.87
C LYS A 341 17.65 10.84 2.78
N LEU A 342 17.17 11.04 1.55
CA LEU A 342 17.71 10.42 0.35
C LEU A 342 19.12 10.97 0.09
N GLU A 343 20.08 10.06 0.00
CA GLU A 343 21.47 10.40 -0.32
C GLU A 343 21.65 10.60 -1.84
N SER A 344 22.69 11.32 -2.25
CA SER A 344 22.93 11.57 -3.68
C SER A 344 23.17 10.29 -4.49
N SER A 345 23.83 9.29 -3.92
CA SER A 345 24.01 7.97 -4.53
C SER A 345 22.67 7.26 -4.77
N GLN A 346 21.76 7.34 -3.81
CA GLN A 346 20.41 6.76 -3.91
C GLN A 346 19.55 7.54 -4.92
N ALA A 347 19.68 8.87 -5.00
CA ALA A 347 19.00 9.67 -6.00
C ALA A 347 19.43 9.28 -7.43
N ILE A 348 20.74 9.14 -7.65
CA ILE A 348 21.29 8.66 -8.94
C ILE A 348 20.76 7.26 -9.28
N LEU A 349 20.70 6.37 -8.28
CA LEU A 349 20.13 5.02 -8.45
C LEU A 349 18.66 5.08 -8.92
N LEU A 350 17.84 5.93 -8.30
CA LEU A 350 16.43 6.10 -8.70
C LEU A 350 16.28 6.71 -10.10
N ASP A 351 17.11 7.69 -10.45
CA ASP A 351 17.09 8.33 -11.77
C ASP A 351 17.45 7.34 -12.88
N HIS A 352 18.48 6.52 -12.67
CA HIS A 352 18.81 5.45 -13.62
C HIS A 352 17.74 4.37 -13.67
N TYR A 353 17.15 3.98 -12.53
CA TYR A 353 16.03 3.04 -12.55
C TYR A 353 14.86 3.60 -13.37
N LYS A 354 14.53 4.89 -13.20
CA LYS A 354 13.50 5.57 -13.97
C LYS A 354 13.83 5.65 -15.46
N GLU A 355 15.08 5.92 -15.82
CA GLU A 355 15.54 5.94 -17.22
C GLU A 355 15.44 4.55 -17.87
N LYS A 356 15.94 3.52 -17.19
CA LYS A 356 16.05 2.17 -17.74
C LYS A 356 14.75 1.37 -17.65
N PHE A 357 14.02 1.47 -16.54
CA PHE A 357 12.82 0.67 -16.24
C PHE A 357 11.54 1.51 -16.14
N GLY A 358 11.59 2.81 -16.42
CA GLY A 358 10.41 3.66 -16.32
C GLY A 358 9.26 3.28 -17.27
N TYR A 359 9.57 2.54 -18.33
CA TYR A 359 8.61 1.97 -19.27
C TYR A 359 7.78 0.81 -18.66
N LEU A 360 8.23 0.21 -17.56
CA LEU A 360 7.49 -0.85 -16.84
C LEU A 360 6.54 -0.28 -15.79
N ASN A 361 6.58 1.03 -15.55
CA ASN A 361 5.95 1.64 -14.38
C ASN A 361 4.83 2.58 -14.80
N CYS A 362 3.59 2.13 -14.65
CA CYS A 362 2.43 3.01 -14.81
C CYS A 362 2.36 4.03 -13.66
N ARG A 363 2.02 5.28 -13.99
CA ARG A 363 1.79 6.34 -13.00
C ARG A 363 0.34 6.21 -12.55
N ILE A 364 0.10 5.34 -11.57
CA ILE A 364 -1.25 5.07 -11.05
C ILE A 364 -1.95 6.40 -10.77
N GLY A 365 -3.07 6.59 -11.45
CA GLY A 365 -3.93 7.77 -11.35
C GLY A 365 -3.74 8.84 -12.44
N CYS A 366 -2.80 8.68 -13.38
CA CYS A 366 -2.62 9.66 -14.46
C CYS A 366 -3.78 9.67 -15.47
N ASN A 367 -4.38 8.50 -15.77
CA ASN A 367 -5.48 8.28 -16.72
C ASN A 367 -5.32 8.76 -18.18
N ILE A 368 -4.21 9.44 -18.53
CA ILE A 368 -3.96 10.08 -19.84
C ILE A 368 -4.22 9.14 -21.03
N CYS A 369 -3.70 7.91 -20.98
CA CYS A 369 -3.81 6.97 -22.12
C CYS A 369 -5.21 6.35 -22.28
N ALA A 370 -6.11 6.51 -21.31
CA ALA A 370 -7.41 5.84 -21.33
C ALA A 370 -8.29 6.33 -22.50
N GLY A 371 -8.25 7.63 -22.81
CA GLY A 371 -9.02 8.22 -23.90
C GLY A 371 -8.59 7.75 -25.31
N ALA A 372 -7.38 7.22 -25.46
CA ALA A 372 -6.90 6.67 -26.73
C ALA A 372 -7.31 5.21 -26.95
N CYS A 373 -7.86 4.53 -25.93
CA CYS A 373 -8.18 3.11 -26.02
C CYS A 373 -9.52 2.88 -26.75
N PRO A 374 -9.55 2.24 -27.94
CA PRO A 374 -10.81 1.96 -28.65
C PRO A 374 -11.69 0.92 -27.95
N TYR A 375 -11.13 0.23 -26.95
CA TYR A 375 -11.81 -0.77 -26.12
C TYR A 375 -12.12 -0.27 -24.72
N PHE A 376 -11.90 1.03 -24.45
CA PHE A 376 -12.27 1.65 -23.18
C PHE A 376 -11.61 0.98 -21.96
N MET A 377 -10.38 0.49 -22.11
CA MET A 377 -9.68 -0.23 -21.05
C MET A 377 -9.28 0.72 -19.91
N PRO A 378 -9.63 0.40 -18.64
CA PRO A 378 -9.26 1.22 -17.50
C PRO A 378 -7.82 0.94 -17.06
N VAL A 379 -6.85 1.30 -17.90
CA VAL A 379 -5.41 0.96 -17.74
C VAL A 379 -4.90 1.29 -16.33
N SER A 380 -5.11 2.53 -15.87
CA SER A 380 -4.66 2.98 -14.54
C SER A 380 -5.24 2.13 -13.41
N THR A 381 -6.52 1.77 -13.49
CA THR A 381 -7.21 0.91 -12.51
C THR A 381 -6.63 -0.50 -12.49
N LEU A 382 -6.38 -1.08 -13.67
CA LEU A 382 -5.79 -2.41 -13.77
C LEU A 382 -4.35 -2.44 -13.22
N MET A 383 -3.57 -1.39 -13.48
CA MET A 383 -2.23 -1.22 -12.90
C MET A 383 -2.27 -1.03 -11.39
N ARG A 384 -3.31 -0.37 -10.86
CA ARG A 384 -3.57 -0.29 -9.41
C ARG A 384 -3.85 -1.68 -8.83
N TYR A 385 -4.60 -2.54 -9.52
CA TYR A 385 -4.88 -3.89 -9.01
C TYR A 385 -3.66 -4.80 -9.09
N GLN A 386 -2.85 -4.68 -10.13
CA GLN A 386 -1.52 -5.31 -10.22
C GLN A 386 -0.61 -4.89 -9.05
N TYR A 387 -0.62 -3.60 -8.70
CA TYR A 387 0.08 -3.11 -7.51
C TYR A 387 -0.40 -3.81 -6.23
N TYR A 388 -1.72 -4.00 -6.07
CA TYR A 388 -2.27 -4.71 -4.93
C TYR A 388 -1.87 -6.18 -4.91
N PHE A 389 -1.93 -6.84 -6.07
CA PHE A 389 -1.58 -8.25 -6.20
C PHE A 389 -0.12 -8.52 -5.82
N HIS A 390 0.82 -7.78 -6.41
CA HIS A 390 2.24 -8.08 -6.25
C HIS A 390 2.93 -7.28 -5.15
N ILE A 391 2.70 -5.96 -5.06
CA ILE A 391 3.44 -5.10 -4.12
C ILE A 391 2.88 -5.25 -2.71
N LYS A 392 1.55 -5.15 -2.58
CA LYS A 392 0.87 -5.34 -1.29
C LYS A 392 0.76 -6.82 -0.90
N GLY A 393 0.83 -7.73 -1.86
CA GLY A 393 0.57 -9.16 -1.63
C GLY A 393 -0.91 -9.48 -1.40
N ASP A 394 -1.80 -8.56 -1.75
CA ASP A 394 -3.25 -8.63 -1.54
C ASP A 394 -3.94 -9.30 -2.74
N GLN A 395 -3.45 -10.49 -3.11
CA GLN A 395 -3.84 -11.18 -4.34
C GLN A 395 -5.36 -11.38 -4.44
N LYS A 396 -5.97 -11.96 -3.40
CA LYS A 396 -7.42 -12.20 -3.36
C LYS A 396 -8.22 -10.91 -3.55
N TYR A 397 -7.84 -9.84 -2.84
CA TYR A 397 -8.53 -8.56 -2.92
C TYR A 397 -8.38 -7.91 -4.30
N ALA A 398 -7.19 -7.98 -4.90
CA ALA A 398 -6.95 -7.50 -6.26
C ALA A 398 -7.82 -8.24 -7.30
N MET A 399 -7.95 -9.56 -7.17
CA MET A 399 -8.78 -10.39 -8.04
C MET A 399 -10.28 -10.09 -7.88
N GLU A 400 -10.76 -9.92 -6.64
CA GLU A 400 -12.15 -9.52 -6.36
C GLU A 400 -12.48 -8.15 -6.97
N LEU A 401 -11.56 -7.18 -6.86
CA LEU A 401 -11.71 -5.87 -7.49
C LEU A 401 -11.74 -5.96 -9.02
N TYR A 402 -10.87 -6.78 -9.60
CA TYR A 402 -10.85 -7.03 -11.05
C TYR A 402 -12.18 -7.61 -11.55
N GLN A 403 -12.73 -8.61 -10.86
CA GLN A 403 -14.03 -9.21 -11.22
C GLN A 403 -15.18 -8.20 -11.17
N LYS A 404 -15.18 -7.31 -10.18
CA LYS A 404 -16.20 -6.26 -10.04
C LYS A 404 -16.19 -5.23 -11.18
N LEU A 405 -15.09 -5.12 -11.93
CA LEU A 405 -15.09 -4.26 -13.13
C LEU A 405 -16.09 -4.78 -14.17
N GLY A 406 -16.22 -6.09 -14.36
CA GLY A 406 -17.20 -6.73 -15.26
C GLY A 406 -17.03 -6.46 -16.77
N HIS A 407 -16.30 -5.40 -17.16
CA HIS A 407 -16.11 -4.98 -18.56
C HIS A 407 -14.64 -4.92 -19.02
N ALA A 408 -13.68 -5.15 -18.12
CA ALA A 408 -12.27 -5.19 -18.50
C ALA A 408 -12.02 -6.40 -19.40
N ARG A 409 -11.43 -6.16 -20.58
CA ARG A 409 -11.13 -7.19 -21.58
C ARG A 409 -9.65 -7.15 -21.99
N PRO A 410 -8.69 -7.46 -21.09
CA PRO A 410 -7.26 -7.42 -21.43
C PRO A 410 -6.89 -8.35 -22.60
N ASP A 411 -7.70 -9.37 -22.88
CA ASP A 411 -7.55 -10.26 -24.02
C ASP A 411 -7.49 -9.53 -25.37
N VAL A 412 -8.29 -8.48 -25.55
CA VAL A 412 -8.30 -7.69 -26.81
C VAL A 412 -7.00 -6.91 -27.00
N CYS A 413 -6.24 -6.67 -25.93
CA CYS A 413 -4.98 -5.94 -25.99
C CYS A 413 -3.87 -6.75 -26.67
N GLN A 414 -3.99 -8.08 -26.75
CA GLN A 414 -2.97 -8.94 -27.35
C GLN A 414 -2.79 -8.67 -28.85
N THR A 415 -3.89 -8.38 -29.56
CA THR A 415 -3.88 -8.09 -31.01
C THR A 415 -4.05 -6.59 -31.32
N CYS A 416 -4.18 -5.74 -30.29
CA CYS A 416 -4.36 -4.30 -30.44
C CYS A 416 -3.08 -3.63 -30.97
N PRO A 417 -3.17 -2.62 -31.87
CA PRO A 417 -2.00 -1.85 -32.35
C PRO A 417 -1.19 -1.15 -31.25
N GLY A 418 -1.80 -0.82 -30.10
CA GLY A 418 -1.08 -0.17 -28.99
C GLY A 418 -1.36 1.32 -28.81
N TYR A 419 -2.56 1.80 -29.13
CA TYR A 419 -2.96 3.21 -28.99
C TYR A 419 -2.65 3.83 -27.61
N CYS A 420 -2.75 3.03 -26.54
CA CYS A 420 -2.42 3.49 -25.18
C CYS A 420 -0.92 3.72 -24.96
N GLU A 421 -0.05 2.97 -25.64
CA GLU A 421 1.40 3.15 -25.59
C GLU A 421 1.80 4.40 -26.38
N ASP A 422 1.21 4.60 -27.56
CA ASP A 422 1.40 5.80 -28.38
C ASP A 422 0.95 7.08 -27.66
N ALA A 423 -0.15 7.00 -26.91
CA ALA A 423 -0.68 8.12 -26.14
C ALA A 423 0.03 8.33 -24.78
N CYS A 424 0.92 7.42 -24.36
CA CYS A 424 1.54 7.51 -23.05
C CYS A 424 2.75 8.48 -23.09
N PRO A 425 2.70 9.63 -22.39
CA PRO A 425 3.81 10.59 -22.40
C PRO A 425 5.06 10.07 -21.66
N PHE A 426 4.93 8.93 -20.98
CA PHE A 426 6.01 8.30 -20.21
C PHE A 426 6.59 7.06 -20.89
N GLY A 427 6.14 6.72 -22.11
CA GLY A 427 6.65 5.58 -22.88
C GLY A 427 6.41 4.21 -22.21
N VAL A 428 5.33 4.09 -21.44
CA VAL A 428 5.00 2.85 -20.73
C VAL A 428 4.60 1.75 -21.71
N ALA A 429 5.13 0.54 -21.52
CA ALA A 429 4.77 -0.66 -22.28
C ALA A 429 3.43 -1.25 -21.77
N VAL A 430 2.36 -0.47 -21.93
CA VAL A 430 1.03 -0.75 -21.39
C VAL A 430 0.52 -2.12 -21.84
N LYS A 431 0.73 -2.52 -23.10
CA LYS A 431 0.21 -3.80 -23.60
C LYS A 431 0.82 -4.98 -22.87
N GLY A 432 2.13 -4.95 -22.63
CA GLY A 432 2.82 -6.02 -21.89
C GLY A 432 2.35 -6.11 -20.45
N LEU A 433 2.16 -4.97 -19.78
CA LEU A 433 1.63 -4.93 -18.42
C LEU A 433 0.17 -5.42 -18.35
N LEU A 434 -0.67 -5.11 -19.34
CA LEU A 434 -2.04 -5.62 -19.42
C LEU A 434 -2.10 -7.12 -19.70
N ALA A 435 -1.09 -7.71 -20.32
CA ALA A 435 -1.02 -9.16 -20.45
C ALA A 435 -0.82 -9.84 -19.09
N MET A 436 0.03 -9.27 -18.22
CA MET A 436 0.20 -9.78 -16.85
C MET A 436 -1.09 -9.69 -16.03
N VAL A 437 -1.86 -8.60 -16.22
CA VAL A 437 -3.18 -8.43 -15.58
C VAL A 437 -4.07 -9.64 -15.81
N LYS A 438 -4.09 -10.14 -17.06
CA LYS A 438 -4.87 -11.33 -17.40
C LYS A 438 -4.44 -12.52 -16.55
N GLU A 439 -3.14 -12.79 -16.47
CA GLU A 439 -2.64 -14.01 -15.84
C GLU A 439 -2.71 -14.01 -14.33
N ASP A 440 -2.52 -12.85 -13.70
CA ASP A 440 -2.56 -12.72 -12.25
C ASP A 440 -3.98 -12.54 -11.73
N LEU A 441 -4.84 -11.79 -12.45
CA LEU A 441 -6.14 -11.36 -11.92
C LEU A 441 -7.34 -12.16 -12.45
N GLU A 442 -7.23 -12.82 -13.61
CA GLU A 442 -8.26 -13.78 -14.02
C GLU A 442 -8.11 -15.05 -13.17
N LEU A 443 -9.17 -15.42 -12.45
CA LEU A 443 -9.21 -16.70 -11.74
C LEU A 443 -8.87 -17.82 -12.72
N LYS A 444 -7.74 -18.49 -12.50
CA LYS A 444 -7.60 -19.88 -12.97
C LYS A 444 -8.51 -20.70 -12.07
N ALA A 445 -9.73 -20.93 -12.56
CA ALA A 445 -10.73 -21.78 -11.93
C ALA A 445 -10.19 -23.19 -11.65
#